data_AF-A0A957J8Y7-F1
#
_entry.id   AF-A0A957J8Y7-F1
#
_cell.length_a   1.000
_cell.length_b   1.000
_cell.length_c   1.000
_cell.angle_alpha   90.00
_cell.angle_beta   90.00
_cell.angle_gamma   90.00
#
_symmetry.space_group_name_H-M   'P 1'
#
loop_
_entity.id
_entity.type
_entity.pdbx_description
1 polymer ?
#
loop_
_entity_poly.entity_id
_entity_poly.type
_entity_poly.pdbx_seq_one_letter_code
_entity_poly.pdbx_strand_id
1 'polypeptide(L)'
;MKMNFLTSSRVRWPWQLLLVCLLMGTALVGCNSGQEAAPDGPIERQPVRGGPVLLREDIALRRLTAVGGGAVRLELNPADGALYYLKPLEGVFRLSLEAESAPELVVRLADLGVEGVPAGMTFGPDGALYLVLNRAPGPPSTQATILRGQPAGAGYDWQILAQTEPYPASGTNFDHLFTGIVLSPDGDWVYVSSGSRTDHGEIQTNAGAFPDTRETGLTSAILRLPADATELSLPDDQAFLEEQGWFYADGTRNAYDLAFAPNGDLFGVDNGPDADYPDELNWLRAGRHYGFPWRFGLYDNPQQFPD
;
A
#
# COMPACT_ATOMS: atom_id res chain seq x y z
N MET A 1 48.35 -0.24 35.93
CA MET A 1 47.95 -0.50 37.32
C MET A 1 46.50 -0.07 37.47
N LYS A 2 45.64 -1.00 37.92
CA LYS A 2 44.21 -0.89 38.29
C LYS A 2 43.14 -0.82 37.17
N MET A 3 42.51 -1.98 37.00
CA MET A 3 41.11 -2.23 36.60
C MET A 3 40.10 -1.47 37.46
N ASN A 4 38.91 -1.20 36.90
CA ASN A 4 37.63 -1.59 37.50
C ASN A 4 36.48 -1.57 36.47
N PHE A 5 35.42 -2.28 36.83
CA PHE A 5 34.44 -3.03 36.04
C PHE A 5 33.00 -2.46 36.21
N LEU A 6 32.06 -2.86 35.33
CA LEU A 6 30.58 -2.94 35.49
C LEU A 6 29.81 -1.59 35.47
N THR A 7 28.59 -1.42 34.94
CA THR A 7 27.52 -2.32 34.48
C THR A 7 26.43 -1.55 33.70
N SER A 8 25.88 -2.19 32.65
CA SER A 8 24.45 -2.38 32.32
C SER A 8 23.39 -1.34 32.77
N SER A 9 22.61 -0.82 31.81
CA SER A 9 21.15 -0.68 31.97
C SER A 9 20.42 -0.91 30.64
N ARG A 10 19.55 -1.95 30.62
CA ARG A 10 18.50 -2.16 29.62
C ARG A 10 17.23 -1.53 30.17
N VAL A 11 16.59 -0.63 29.42
CA VAL A 11 15.25 -0.12 29.74
C VAL A 11 14.24 -0.86 28.88
N ARG A 12 13.33 -1.59 29.53
CA ARG A 12 12.15 -2.23 28.94
C ARG A 12 10.96 -1.29 29.06
N TRP A 13 10.20 -1.14 27.99
CA TRP A 13 8.91 -0.47 27.95
C TRP A 13 7.80 -1.42 28.42
N PRO A 14 6.83 -0.99 29.26
CA PRO A 14 5.66 -1.79 29.57
C PRO A 14 4.46 -1.42 28.69
N TRP A 15 3.83 -2.46 28.14
CA TRP A 15 2.46 -2.45 27.64
C TRP A 15 1.50 -2.57 28.85
N GLN A 16 0.42 -1.79 28.90
CA GLN A 16 -0.73 -2.06 29.75
C GLN A 16 -2.03 -1.89 28.97
N LEU A 17 -2.70 -3.02 28.72
CA LEU A 17 -4.15 -3.11 28.48
C LEU A 17 -4.89 -2.94 29.81
N LEU A 18 -6.07 -2.30 29.77
CA LEU A 18 -7.08 -2.49 30.81
C LEU A 18 -8.50 -2.47 30.22
N LEU A 19 -9.21 -3.57 30.50
CA LEU A 19 -10.62 -3.84 30.22
C LEU A 19 -11.33 -3.89 31.59
N VAL A 20 -12.45 -3.18 31.77
CA VAL A 20 -13.40 -3.44 32.88
C VAL A 20 -14.84 -3.23 32.40
N CYS A 21 -15.71 -4.18 32.77
CA CYS A 21 -17.12 -4.34 32.46
C CYS A 21 -18.05 -3.91 33.62
N LEU A 22 -19.29 -3.50 33.25
CA LEU A 22 -20.62 -3.63 33.94
C LEU A 22 -20.79 -2.88 35.30
N LEU A 23 -21.94 -2.32 35.73
CA LEU A 23 -23.38 -2.57 35.50
C LEU A 23 -24.28 -1.49 36.19
N MET A 24 -25.55 -1.43 35.77
CA MET A 24 -26.82 -1.17 36.50
C MET A 24 -27.62 0.11 36.19
N GLY A 25 -28.93 -0.11 35.93
CA GLY A 25 -29.98 0.90 36.09
C GLY A 25 -31.25 0.63 35.27
N THR A 26 -32.18 -0.16 35.80
CA THR A 26 -33.52 -0.42 35.25
C THR A 26 -34.53 0.69 35.61
N ALA A 27 -35.40 1.06 34.68
CA ALA A 27 -36.74 1.62 34.98
C ALA A 27 -37.73 1.25 33.86
N LEU A 28 -38.83 0.61 34.25
CA LEU A 28 -39.98 0.24 33.43
C LEU A 28 -41.01 1.38 33.43
N VAL A 29 -41.46 1.81 32.25
CA VAL A 29 -42.78 2.42 32.04
C VAL A 29 -43.34 1.87 30.74
N GLY A 30 -44.49 1.20 30.81
CA GLY A 30 -45.21 0.69 29.64
C GLY A 30 -46.14 1.73 29.05
N CYS A 31 -46.19 1.79 27.72
CA CYS A 31 -47.33 2.27 26.94
C CYS A 31 -47.44 1.40 25.68
N ASN A 32 -48.63 0.88 25.43
CA ASN A 32 -48.99 0.03 24.32
C ASN A 32 -49.51 0.92 23.18
N SER A 33 -48.87 0.92 22.01
CA SER A 33 -49.45 1.44 20.76
C SER A 33 -48.65 0.98 19.55
N GLY A 34 -49.30 0.19 18.69
CA GLY A 34 -48.88 -0.03 17.30
C GLY A 34 -47.75 -1.04 17.14
N GLN A 35 -48.10 -2.28 16.79
CA GLN A 35 -47.16 -3.15 16.08
C GLN A 35 -47.02 -2.59 14.67
N GLU A 36 -46.18 -1.56 14.53
CA GLU A 36 -45.67 -1.12 13.23
C GLU A 36 -44.94 -2.31 12.64
N ALA A 37 -45.32 -2.73 11.43
CA ALA A 37 -44.55 -3.70 10.69
C ALA A 37 -43.13 -3.12 10.57
N ALA A 38 -42.15 -3.86 11.12
CA ALA A 38 -40.76 -3.50 10.93
C ALA A 38 -40.55 -3.30 9.42
N PRO A 39 -39.84 -2.23 9.00
CA PRO A 39 -39.45 -2.14 7.61
C PRO A 39 -38.72 -3.45 7.29
N ASP A 40 -39.14 -4.14 6.23
CA ASP A 40 -38.44 -5.32 5.70
C ASP A 40 -37.04 -4.86 5.24
N GLY A 41 -36.15 -4.68 6.21
CA GLY A 41 -34.73 -4.52 5.98
C GLY A 41 -34.21 -5.82 5.36
N PRO A 42 -33.20 -5.74 4.49
CA PRO A 42 -32.61 -6.94 3.91
C PRO A 42 -32.25 -7.92 5.02
N ILE A 43 -32.64 -9.19 4.85
CA ILE A 43 -32.34 -10.25 5.79
C ILE A 43 -30.81 -10.35 5.90
N GLU A 44 -30.27 -9.91 7.05
CA GLU A 44 -28.87 -10.06 7.38
C GLU A 44 -28.51 -11.55 7.44
N ARG A 45 -27.80 -12.05 6.43
CA ARG A 45 -27.33 -13.45 6.38
C ARG A 45 -25.84 -13.47 6.70
N GLN A 46 -25.48 -14.23 7.72
CA GLN A 46 -24.08 -14.47 8.10
C GLN A 46 -23.72 -15.94 7.84
N PRO A 47 -23.52 -16.34 6.56
CA PRO A 47 -23.27 -17.76 6.21
C PRO A 47 -21.92 -18.28 6.71
N VAL A 48 -20.99 -17.37 7.04
CA VAL A 48 -19.68 -17.70 7.60
C VAL A 48 -19.65 -17.30 9.07
N ARG A 49 -19.47 -18.27 9.97
CA ARG A 49 -19.38 -18.04 11.42
C ARG A 49 -18.28 -17.02 11.74
N GLY A 50 -18.64 -15.89 12.34
CA GLY A 50 -17.71 -14.81 12.68
C GLY A 50 -17.21 -14.00 11.48
N GLY A 51 -17.76 -14.25 10.27
CA GLY A 51 -17.48 -13.47 9.07
C GLY A 51 -18.41 -12.26 8.89
N PRO A 52 -18.27 -11.51 7.79
CA PRO A 52 -19.10 -10.35 7.52
C PRO A 52 -20.57 -10.74 7.29
N VAL A 53 -21.46 -9.80 7.59
CA VAL A 53 -22.89 -9.89 7.30
C VAL A 53 -23.13 -9.46 5.86
N LEU A 54 -23.83 -10.28 5.09
CA LEU A 54 -24.25 -9.91 3.74
C LEU A 54 -25.47 -9.00 3.80
N LEU A 55 -25.36 -7.83 3.15
CA LEU A 55 -26.44 -6.84 3.03
C LEU A 55 -27.21 -6.95 1.71
N ARG A 56 -26.79 -7.88 0.83
CA ARG A 56 -27.33 -8.09 -0.51
C ARG A 56 -27.61 -9.57 -0.72
N GLU A 57 -28.81 -9.90 -1.19
CA GLU A 57 -29.24 -11.29 -1.42
C GLU A 57 -28.62 -11.93 -2.67
N ASP A 58 -28.11 -11.12 -3.61
CA ASP A 58 -27.46 -11.57 -4.84
C ASP A 58 -25.96 -11.85 -4.69
N ILE A 59 -25.42 -11.74 -3.48
CA ILE A 59 -24.04 -12.07 -3.14
C ILE A 59 -24.04 -13.31 -2.24
N ALA A 60 -23.14 -14.25 -2.53
CA ALA A 60 -22.86 -15.38 -1.66
C ALA A 60 -21.43 -15.28 -1.11
N LEU A 61 -21.25 -15.72 0.13
CA LEU A 61 -19.96 -15.75 0.78
C LEU A 61 -19.55 -17.18 1.08
N ARG A 62 -18.32 -17.53 0.68
CA ARG A 62 -17.66 -18.79 1.02
C ARG A 62 -16.32 -18.46 1.66
N ARG A 63 -16.03 -19.05 2.82
CA ARG A 63 -14.71 -18.97 3.42
C ARG A 63 -13.77 -19.93 2.69
N LEU A 64 -12.58 -19.46 2.32
CA LEU A 64 -11.52 -20.29 1.75
C LEU A 64 -10.57 -20.83 2.82
N THR A 65 -9.95 -19.93 3.59
CA THR A 65 -9.01 -20.28 4.65
C THR A 65 -8.82 -19.09 5.59
N ALA A 66 -8.03 -19.25 6.67
CA ALA A 66 -7.53 -18.12 7.45
C ALA A 66 -6.07 -17.86 7.08
N VAL A 67 -5.74 -16.59 6.76
CA VAL A 67 -4.37 -16.19 6.37
C VAL A 67 -3.60 -15.46 7.49
N GLY A 68 -4.26 -15.15 8.61
CA GLY A 68 -3.68 -14.33 9.68
C GLY A 68 -3.67 -12.83 9.34
N GLY A 69 -3.02 -12.03 10.18
CA GLY A 69 -2.84 -10.58 9.93
C GLY A 69 -1.63 -10.29 9.03
N GLY A 70 -1.53 -9.03 8.59
CA GLY A 70 -0.35 -8.50 7.89
C GLY A 70 -0.27 -8.78 6.39
N ALA A 71 -1.32 -9.33 5.77
CA ALA A 71 -1.42 -9.35 4.32
C ALA A 71 -1.82 -7.96 3.80
N VAL A 72 -1.14 -7.49 2.74
CA VAL A 72 -1.33 -6.13 2.20
C VAL A 72 -1.73 -6.10 0.72
N ARG A 73 -1.58 -7.22 -0.01
CA ARG A 73 -2.06 -7.37 -1.40
C ARG A 73 -2.69 -8.72 -1.61
N LEU A 74 -3.64 -8.78 -2.55
CA LEU A 74 -4.23 -9.97 -3.10
C LEU A 74 -4.34 -9.79 -4.61
N GLU A 75 -3.79 -10.71 -5.38
CA GLU A 75 -3.79 -10.66 -6.85
C GLU A 75 -4.21 -12.00 -7.43
N LEU A 76 -4.86 -11.95 -8.59
CA LEU A 76 -5.11 -13.14 -9.41
C LEU A 76 -4.00 -13.23 -10.45
N ASN A 77 -3.27 -14.35 -10.49
CA ASN A 77 -2.32 -14.57 -11.57
C ASN A 77 -3.08 -15.04 -12.83
N PRO A 78 -3.05 -14.27 -13.94
CA PRO A 78 -3.78 -14.63 -15.15
C PRO A 78 -3.24 -15.89 -15.83
N ALA A 79 -1.98 -16.28 -15.59
CA ALA A 79 -1.34 -17.41 -16.24
C ALA A 79 -1.78 -18.77 -15.67
N ASP A 80 -2.12 -18.84 -14.38
CA ASP A 80 -2.54 -20.09 -13.72
C ASP A 80 -3.93 -20.02 -13.07
N GLY A 81 -4.54 -18.83 -12.99
CA GLY A 81 -5.86 -18.61 -12.40
C GLY A 81 -5.90 -18.76 -10.88
N ALA A 82 -4.75 -18.83 -10.20
CA ALA A 82 -4.70 -18.92 -8.74
C ALA A 82 -4.63 -17.52 -8.08
N LEU A 83 -5.11 -17.44 -6.85
CA LEU A 83 -4.95 -16.24 -6.02
C LEU A 83 -3.62 -16.26 -5.30
N TYR A 84 -2.98 -15.11 -5.24
CA TYR A 84 -1.74 -14.88 -4.52
C TYR A 84 -1.94 -13.71 -3.57
N TYR A 85 -1.36 -13.78 -2.37
CA TYR A 85 -1.34 -12.65 -1.45
C TYR A 85 0.06 -12.37 -0.94
N LEU A 86 0.33 -11.08 -0.70
CA LEU A 86 1.60 -10.59 -0.19
C LEU A 86 1.49 -10.33 1.31
N LYS A 87 2.44 -10.87 2.07
CA LYS A 87 2.73 -10.47 3.44
C LYS A 87 4.13 -9.87 3.51
N PRO A 88 4.28 -8.57 3.83
CA PRO A 88 5.56 -7.86 3.72
C PRO A 88 6.73 -8.47 4.48
N LEU A 89 6.45 -9.17 5.58
CA LEU A 89 7.47 -9.79 6.45
C LEU A 89 7.60 -11.31 6.29
N GLU A 90 6.75 -11.95 5.47
CA GLU A 90 6.73 -13.41 5.32
C GLU A 90 7.02 -13.84 3.86
N GLY A 91 6.48 -13.11 2.87
CA GLY A 91 6.64 -13.45 1.45
C GLY A 91 5.32 -13.45 0.68
N VAL A 92 5.34 -14.10 -0.49
CA VAL A 92 4.15 -14.27 -1.34
C VAL A 92 3.62 -15.69 -1.17
N PHE A 93 2.31 -15.79 -0.97
CA PHE A 93 1.61 -17.05 -0.79
C PHE A 93 0.58 -17.26 -1.89
N ARG A 94 0.37 -18.51 -2.27
CA ARG A 94 -0.64 -18.96 -3.24
C ARG A 94 -1.80 -19.65 -2.53
N LEU A 95 -3.00 -19.45 -3.05
CA LEU A 95 -4.26 -20.02 -2.59
C LEU A 95 -5.00 -20.67 -3.75
N SER A 96 -5.56 -21.87 -3.51
CA SER A 96 -6.52 -22.47 -4.42
C SER A 96 -7.91 -21.87 -4.21
N LEU A 97 -8.60 -21.56 -5.32
CA LEU A 97 -10.00 -21.16 -5.30
C LEU A 97 -10.97 -22.36 -5.26
N GLU A 98 -10.52 -23.54 -5.69
CA GLU A 98 -11.38 -24.71 -5.89
C GLU A 98 -11.82 -25.36 -4.57
N ALA A 99 -10.89 -25.48 -3.62
CA ALA A 99 -11.12 -26.12 -2.33
C ALA A 99 -10.41 -25.36 -1.20
N GLU A 100 -10.91 -25.52 0.02
CA GLU A 100 -10.21 -25.05 1.23
C GLU A 100 -8.85 -25.75 1.32
N SER A 101 -7.78 -24.97 1.24
CA SER A 101 -6.40 -25.45 1.33
C SER A 101 -5.58 -24.55 2.24
N ALA A 102 -4.49 -25.11 2.76
CA ALA A 102 -3.46 -24.29 3.39
C ALA A 102 -2.82 -23.37 2.32
N PRO A 103 -2.47 -22.12 2.67
CA PRO A 103 -1.67 -21.28 1.79
C PRO A 103 -0.29 -21.91 1.54
N GLU A 104 0.16 -21.87 0.30
CA GLU A 104 1.50 -22.31 -0.12
C GLU A 104 2.43 -21.10 -0.19
N LEU A 105 3.57 -21.13 0.51
CA LEU A 105 4.60 -20.10 0.36
C LEU A 105 5.34 -20.30 -0.97
N VAL A 106 5.16 -19.37 -1.91
CA VAL A 106 5.75 -19.46 -3.27
C VAL A 106 6.99 -18.58 -3.44
N VAL A 107 7.10 -17.49 -2.67
CA VAL A 107 8.28 -16.60 -2.68
C VAL A 107 8.70 -16.32 -1.25
N ARG A 108 9.92 -16.73 -0.89
CA ARG A 108 10.57 -16.31 0.35
C ARG A 108 11.29 -14.99 0.11
N LEU A 109 11.22 -14.08 1.07
CA LEU A 109 11.93 -12.78 0.97
C LEU A 109 13.45 -12.96 0.79
N ALA A 110 14.05 -13.98 1.41
CA ALA A 110 15.47 -14.28 1.26
C ALA A 110 15.87 -14.71 -0.16
N ASP A 111 14.91 -15.17 -0.97
CA ASP A 111 15.15 -15.63 -2.34
C ASP A 111 15.14 -14.45 -3.36
N LEU A 112 14.77 -13.23 -2.93
CA LEU A 112 14.69 -12.05 -3.80
C LEU A 112 16.07 -11.46 -4.17
N GLY A 113 17.12 -11.81 -3.43
CA GLY A 113 18.48 -11.34 -3.70
C GLY A 113 18.73 -9.84 -3.43
N VAL A 114 17.74 -9.11 -2.94
CA VAL A 114 17.83 -7.68 -2.60
C VAL A 114 17.28 -7.41 -1.20
N GLU A 115 17.71 -6.31 -0.59
CA GLU A 115 17.15 -5.83 0.66
C GLU A 115 15.88 -5.01 0.42
N GLY A 116 14.91 -5.15 1.33
CA GLY A 116 13.72 -4.32 1.35
C GLY A 116 12.48 -5.08 1.80
N VAL A 117 11.42 -4.32 2.04
CA VAL A 117 10.11 -4.83 2.45
C VAL A 117 9.14 -4.61 1.28
N PRO A 118 8.57 -5.67 0.70
CA PRO A 118 7.60 -5.53 -0.39
C PRO A 118 6.28 -4.92 0.10
N ALA A 119 5.73 -3.99 -0.67
CA ALA A 119 4.48 -3.27 -0.38
C ALA A 119 3.45 -3.35 -1.52
N GLY A 120 3.90 -3.68 -2.74
CA GLY A 120 3.04 -3.89 -3.90
C GLY A 120 3.42 -5.15 -4.67
N MET A 121 2.44 -5.69 -5.37
CA MET A 121 2.54 -6.91 -6.16
C MET A 121 1.57 -6.85 -7.32
N THR A 122 1.99 -7.28 -8.51
CA THR A 122 1.11 -7.51 -9.67
C THR A 122 1.68 -8.63 -10.54
N PHE A 123 0.83 -9.24 -11.38
CA PHE A 123 1.26 -10.21 -12.38
C PHE A 123 1.18 -9.64 -13.79
N GLY A 124 2.11 -10.06 -14.64
CA GLY A 124 2.00 -9.95 -16.09
C GLY A 124 1.19 -11.09 -16.70
N PRO A 125 0.76 -10.95 -17.96
CA PRO A 125 -0.06 -11.95 -18.65
C PRO A 125 0.64 -13.31 -18.84
N ASP A 126 1.97 -13.33 -18.81
CA ASP A 126 2.82 -14.52 -18.90
C ASP A 126 3.12 -15.16 -17.52
N GLY A 127 2.55 -14.60 -16.45
CA GLY A 127 2.79 -15.02 -15.07
C GLY A 127 4.05 -14.43 -14.46
N ALA A 128 4.73 -13.49 -15.14
CA ALA A 128 5.80 -12.72 -14.51
C ALA A 128 5.26 -11.97 -13.28
N LEU A 129 5.97 -12.07 -12.15
CA LEU A 129 5.60 -11.45 -10.89
C LEU A 129 6.40 -10.18 -10.70
N TYR A 130 5.72 -9.06 -10.48
CA TYR A 130 6.34 -7.78 -10.20
C TYR A 130 6.12 -7.42 -8.75
N LEU A 131 7.18 -6.97 -8.08
CA LEU A 131 7.15 -6.53 -6.68
C LEU A 131 7.76 -5.14 -6.58
N VAL A 132 7.20 -4.30 -5.72
CA VAL A 132 7.86 -3.06 -5.29
C VAL A 132 8.23 -3.15 -3.82
N LEU A 133 9.49 -2.90 -3.53
CA LEU A 133 10.11 -3.02 -2.22
C LEU A 133 10.64 -1.67 -1.78
N ASN A 134 10.55 -1.39 -0.48
CA ASN A 134 11.13 -0.20 0.14
C ASN A 134 12.17 -0.59 1.17
N ARG A 135 13.24 0.18 1.28
CA ARG A 135 14.23 0.05 2.35
C ARG A 135 14.70 1.41 2.83
N ALA A 136 15.24 1.45 4.04
CA ALA A 136 16.04 2.58 4.52
C ALA A 136 17.52 2.26 4.27
N PRO A 137 18.16 2.78 3.20
CA PRO A 137 19.58 2.53 2.92
C PRO A 137 20.50 3.18 3.97
N GLY A 138 19.97 4.12 4.73
CA GLY A 138 20.60 4.81 5.85
C GLY A 138 19.71 5.99 6.25
N PRO A 139 19.17 6.05 7.48
CA PRO A 139 18.40 7.21 7.91
C PRO A 139 19.23 8.48 7.70
N PRO A 140 18.67 9.54 7.13
CA PRO A 140 17.24 9.81 7.02
C PRO A 140 16.61 9.56 5.63
N SER A 141 17.18 8.67 4.81
CA SER A 141 16.69 8.39 3.45
C SER A 141 15.91 7.07 3.33
N THR A 142 15.11 6.98 2.28
CA THR A 142 14.45 5.75 1.80
C THR A 142 14.87 5.46 0.35
N GLN A 143 14.61 4.25 -0.12
CA GLN A 143 14.90 3.81 -1.48
C GLN A 143 13.91 2.72 -1.90
N ALA A 144 13.41 2.80 -3.13
CA ALA A 144 12.53 1.79 -3.71
C ALA A 144 13.27 0.92 -4.74
N THR A 145 12.91 -0.36 -4.80
CA THR A 145 13.36 -1.32 -5.82
C THR A 145 12.16 -2.03 -6.41
N ILE A 146 12.07 -2.05 -7.73
CA ILE A 146 11.05 -2.76 -8.49
C ILE A 146 11.70 -4.01 -9.06
N LEU A 147 11.20 -5.17 -8.67
CA LEU A 147 11.65 -6.47 -9.15
C LEU A 147 10.69 -7.03 -10.18
N ARG A 148 11.25 -7.76 -11.14
CA ARG A 148 10.51 -8.65 -12.03
C ARG A 148 11.03 -10.06 -11.83
N GLY A 149 10.12 -10.99 -11.55
CA GLY A 149 10.39 -12.41 -11.43
C GLY A 149 9.78 -13.15 -12.61
N GLN A 150 10.59 -13.77 -13.46
CA GLN A 150 10.09 -14.66 -14.51
C GLN A 150 9.85 -16.05 -13.93
N PRO A 151 8.71 -16.72 -14.20
CA PRO A 151 8.49 -18.09 -13.72
C PRO A 151 9.61 -19.03 -14.15
N ALA A 152 10.21 -19.72 -13.17
CA ALA A 152 11.32 -20.65 -13.37
C ALA A 152 11.17 -21.88 -12.45
N GLY A 153 10.75 -23.00 -13.03
CA GLY A 153 10.46 -24.22 -12.27
C GLY A 153 9.33 -24.01 -11.26
N ALA A 154 9.62 -24.18 -9.97
CA ALA A 154 8.66 -23.97 -8.88
C ALA A 154 8.71 -22.55 -8.26
N GLY A 155 9.56 -21.66 -8.79
CA GLY A 155 9.74 -20.31 -8.26
C GLY A 155 9.89 -19.29 -9.38
N TYR A 156 10.70 -18.26 -9.12
CA TYR A 156 10.95 -17.16 -10.04
C TYR A 156 12.46 -16.93 -10.18
N ASP A 157 12.88 -16.59 -11.39
CA ASP A 157 14.18 -16.00 -11.66
C ASP A 157 14.04 -14.48 -11.56
N TRP A 158 14.75 -13.86 -10.61
CA TRP A 158 14.55 -12.46 -10.24
C TRP A 158 15.57 -11.54 -10.90
N GLN A 159 15.09 -10.41 -11.41
CA GLN A 159 15.91 -9.30 -11.85
C GLN A 159 15.39 -7.97 -11.30
N ILE A 160 16.29 -7.01 -11.10
CA ILE A 160 15.90 -5.62 -10.84
C ILE A 160 15.39 -5.03 -12.16
N LEU A 161 14.14 -4.58 -12.16
CA LEU A 161 13.57 -3.80 -13.25
C LEU A 161 14.03 -2.35 -13.15
N ALA A 162 13.84 -1.76 -11.96
CA ALA A 162 14.27 -0.40 -11.66
C ALA A 162 14.60 -0.23 -10.18
N GLN A 163 15.44 0.75 -9.87
CA GLN A 163 15.76 1.16 -8.51
C GLN A 163 15.90 2.68 -8.45
N THR A 164 15.37 3.29 -7.39
CA THR A 164 15.55 4.72 -7.16
C THR A 164 16.93 5.01 -6.61
N GLU A 165 17.45 6.21 -6.85
CA GLU A 165 18.44 6.77 -5.94
C GLU A 165 17.82 6.90 -4.53
N PRO A 166 18.62 6.88 -3.45
CA PRO A 166 18.13 7.22 -2.13
C PRO A 166 17.53 8.62 -2.13
N TYR A 167 16.27 8.75 -1.70
CA TYR A 167 15.57 10.03 -1.63
C TYR A 167 15.20 10.38 -0.18
N PRO A 168 14.98 11.66 0.13
CA PRO A 168 14.69 12.11 1.49
C PRO A 168 13.44 11.45 2.08
N ALA A 169 13.53 10.94 3.32
CA ALA A 169 12.34 10.66 4.13
C ALA A 169 11.95 11.89 4.96
N SER A 170 10.70 11.95 5.41
CA SER A 170 10.21 13.00 6.31
C SER A 170 10.86 12.91 7.70
N GLY A 171 11.12 11.69 8.17
CA GLY A 171 11.54 11.44 9.55
C GLY A 171 10.36 11.32 10.51
N THR A 172 9.15 11.12 9.99
CA THR A 172 7.92 10.80 10.74
C THR A 172 7.49 9.36 10.49
N ASN A 173 6.35 8.96 11.07
CA ASN A 173 5.75 7.65 10.80
C ASN A 173 4.89 7.63 9.51
N PHE A 174 4.85 8.74 8.76
CA PHE A 174 3.92 8.99 7.67
C PHE A 174 4.63 9.21 6.32
N ASP A 175 5.80 8.59 6.12
CA ASP A 175 6.36 8.42 4.78
C ASP A 175 5.53 7.36 4.03
N HIS A 176 4.94 7.72 2.90
CA HIS A 176 3.97 6.85 2.20
C HIS A 176 4.63 5.84 1.26
N LEU A 177 5.89 6.08 0.88
CA LEU A 177 6.75 5.15 0.16
C LEU A 177 6.16 4.64 -1.18
N PHE A 178 6.86 3.73 -1.85
CA PHE A 178 6.35 3.12 -3.07
C PHE A 178 5.39 1.97 -2.75
N THR A 179 4.20 1.94 -3.34
CA THR A 179 3.15 0.99 -2.95
C THR A 179 2.43 0.35 -4.15
N GLY A 180 1.40 0.99 -4.71
CA GLY A 180 0.61 0.44 -5.81
C GLY A 180 1.47 0.14 -7.03
N ILE A 181 1.25 -1.01 -7.67
CA ILE A 181 1.94 -1.40 -8.89
C ILE A 181 0.96 -2.15 -9.79
N VAL A 182 0.91 -1.83 -11.08
CA VAL A 182 0.03 -2.49 -12.05
C VAL A 182 0.66 -2.50 -13.44
N LEU A 183 0.41 -3.53 -14.23
CA LEU A 183 0.80 -3.54 -15.65
C LEU A 183 -0.28 -2.92 -16.53
N SER A 184 0.13 -2.26 -17.60
CA SER A 184 -0.78 -1.90 -18.68
C SER A 184 -1.43 -3.14 -19.29
N PRO A 185 -2.65 -3.02 -19.87
CA PRO A 185 -3.35 -4.16 -20.48
C PRO A 185 -2.57 -4.86 -21.61
N ASP A 186 -1.68 -4.14 -22.30
CA ASP A 186 -0.79 -4.70 -23.32
C ASP A 186 0.46 -5.38 -22.73
N GLY A 187 0.76 -5.15 -21.45
CA GLY A 187 1.92 -5.68 -20.75
C GLY A 187 3.23 -4.91 -21.00
N ASP A 188 3.20 -3.82 -21.77
CA ASP A 188 4.41 -3.08 -22.16
C ASP A 188 4.93 -2.15 -21.06
N TRP A 189 4.07 -1.73 -20.13
CA TRP A 189 4.37 -0.73 -19.11
C TRP A 189 4.00 -1.21 -17.71
N VAL A 190 4.84 -0.88 -16.74
CA VAL A 190 4.54 -0.93 -15.32
C VAL A 190 4.24 0.47 -14.82
N TYR A 191 3.12 0.63 -14.15
CA TYR A 191 2.76 1.84 -13.42
C TYR A 191 2.97 1.60 -11.95
N VAL A 192 3.68 2.50 -11.28
CA VAL A 192 3.99 2.38 -9.85
C VAL A 192 3.68 3.69 -9.15
N SER A 193 3.02 3.59 -8.00
CA SER A 193 2.76 4.69 -7.11
C SER A 193 3.99 4.94 -6.24
N SER A 194 4.51 6.16 -6.33
CA SER A 194 5.45 6.72 -5.38
C SER A 194 4.71 7.70 -4.47
N GLY A 195 4.50 7.28 -3.23
CA GLY A 195 3.80 8.07 -2.24
C GLY A 195 4.53 9.37 -1.89
N SER A 196 3.81 10.28 -1.27
CA SER A 196 4.34 11.51 -0.74
C SER A 196 5.32 11.24 0.38
N ARG A 197 6.32 12.11 0.45
CA ARG A 197 7.22 12.20 1.60
C ARG A 197 6.45 12.68 2.83
N THR A 198 5.58 13.66 2.65
CA THR A 198 4.92 14.37 3.76
C THR A 198 3.50 13.89 4.00
N ASP A 199 3.02 14.12 5.22
CA ASP A 199 1.69 13.68 5.65
C ASP A 199 0.60 14.65 5.21
N HIS A 200 0.84 15.94 5.45
CA HIS A 200 -0.06 17.03 5.16
C HIS A 200 0.49 17.97 4.10
N GLY A 201 1.57 17.65 3.39
CA GLY A 201 2.19 18.60 2.46
C GLY A 201 3.01 19.68 3.16
N GLU A 202 3.38 19.49 4.42
CA GLU A 202 4.16 20.43 5.23
C GLU A 202 5.64 20.48 4.85
N ILE A 203 6.30 21.59 5.15
CA ILE A 203 7.76 21.68 5.04
C ILE A 203 8.39 20.97 6.25
N GLN A 204 9.26 19.99 6.00
CA GLN A 204 9.96 19.23 7.03
C GLN A 204 11.47 19.18 6.84
N THR A 205 12.19 19.60 7.89
CA THR A 205 13.65 19.68 7.90
C THR A 205 14.37 18.38 8.33
N ASN A 206 13.64 17.38 8.84
CA ASN A 206 14.17 16.10 9.33
C ASN A 206 15.45 16.25 10.18
N ALA A 207 15.32 16.93 11.33
CA ALA A 207 16.43 17.25 12.24
C ALA A 207 17.64 17.97 11.59
N GLY A 208 17.43 18.66 10.45
CA GLY A 208 18.46 19.42 9.74
C GLY A 208 19.04 18.69 8.53
N ALA A 209 18.65 17.44 8.28
CA ALA A 209 19.19 16.66 7.17
C ALA A 209 18.69 17.13 5.80
N PHE A 210 17.44 17.59 5.73
CA PHE A 210 16.79 18.06 4.50
C PHE A 210 16.06 19.38 4.77
N PRO A 211 16.81 20.47 5.00
CA PRO A 211 16.21 21.74 5.38
C PRO A 211 15.20 22.23 4.33
N ASP A 212 14.09 22.77 4.82
CA ASP A 212 13.04 23.39 4.01
C ASP A 212 12.48 22.48 2.90
N THR A 213 12.56 21.16 3.08
CA THR A 213 12.14 20.17 2.09
C THR A 213 10.70 19.72 2.32
N ARG A 214 9.92 19.66 1.24
CA ARG A 214 8.55 19.13 1.23
C ARG A 214 8.51 17.80 0.48
N GLU A 215 8.12 17.83 -0.79
CA GLU A 215 8.21 16.73 -1.75
C GLU A 215 9.47 16.89 -2.60
N THR A 216 9.96 15.79 -3.18
CA THR A 216 11.13 15.76 -4.07
C THR A 216 10.77 15.12 -5.41
N GLY A 217 11.73 15.01 -6.33
CA GLY A 217 11.45 14.59 -7.71
C GLY A 217 10.87 13.16 -7.84
N LEU A 218 11.09 12.33 -6.83
CA LEU A 218 10.55 10.98 -6.76
C LEU A 218 9.28 10.85 -5.92
N THR A 219 8.77 11.89 -5.26
CA THR A 219 7.62 11.72 -4.34
C THR A 219 6.34 12.35 -4.88
N SER A 220 5.21 11.87 -4.38
CA SER A 220 3.88 12.30 -4.82
C SER A 220 3.60 12.06 -6.32
N ALA A 221 4.04 10.92 -6.84
CA ALA A 221 4.04 10.66 -8.28
C ALA A 221 3.51 9.28 -8.64
N ILE A 222 2.90 9.18 -9.82
CA ILE A 222 2.74 7.90 -10.51
C ILE A 222 3.84 7.84 -11.57
N LEU A 223 4.68 6.82 -11.49
CA LEU A 223 5.71 6.55 -12.50
C LEU A 223 5.21 5.50 -13.48
N ARG A 224 5.66 5.59 -14.74
CA ARG A 224 5.39 4.64 -15.82
C ARG A 224 6.70 4.18 -16.45
N LEU A 225 7.06 2.92 -16.25
CA LEU A 225 8.35 2.36 -16.64
C LEU A 225 8.15 1.24 -17.67
N PRO A 226 9.08 1.02 -18.62
CA PRO A 226 9.02 -0.15 -19.50
C PRO A 226 9.00 -1.43 -18.67
N ALA A 227 8.05 -2.33 -18.93
CA ALA A 227 7.87 -3.55 -18.15
C ALA A 227 8.99 -4.59 -18.34
N ASP A 228 9.78 -4.43 -19.41
CA ASP A 228 10.94 -5.24 -19.77
C ASP A 228 12.28 -4.58 -19.41
N ALA A 229 12.26 -3.43 -18.74
CA ALA A 229 13.46 -2.75 -18.30
C ALA A 229 14.30 -3.66 -17.37
N THR A 230 15.61 -3.42 -17.41
CA THR A 230 16.60 -4.12 -16.58
C THR A 230 17.52 -3.07 -15.97
N GLU A 231 17.63 -3.10 -14.65
CA GLU A 231 18.53 -2.23 -13.87
C GLU A 231 18.38 -0.72 -14.16
N LEU A 232 17.14 -0.27 -14.39
CA LEU A 232 16.86 1.14 -14.65
C LEU A 232 17.05 1.99 -13.39
N SER A 233 17.90 3.03 -13.48
CA SER A 233 18.15 3.96 -12.37
C SER A 233 17.17 5.13 -12.42
N LEU A 234 16.45 5.38 -11.33
CA LEU A 234 15.51 6.49 -11.18
C LEU A 234 16.12 7.57 -10.27
N PRO A 235 16.64 8.68 -10.82
CA PRO A 235 17.16 9.76 -9.99
C PRO A 235 16.02 10.53 -9.29
N ASP A 236 16.35 11.20 -8.18
CA ASP A 236 15.45 12.13 -7.48
C ASP A 236 15.33 13.48 -8.23
N ASP A 237 14.93 13.41 -9.50
CA ASP A 237 14.85 14.53 -10.44
C ASP A 237 13.62 14.40 -11.33
N GLN A 238 12.57 15.14 -10.99
CA GLN A 238 11.30 15.13 -11.75
C GLN A 238 11.50 15.54 -13.21
N ALA A 239 12.33 16.54 -13.50
CA ALA A 239 12.53 17.02 -14.86
C ALA A 239 13.17 15.94 -15.73
N PHE A 240 14.14 15.20 -15.17
CA PHE A 240 14.70 14.03 -15.85
C PHE A 240 13.64 12.95 -16.08
N LEU A 241 12.84 12.60 -15.07
CA LEU A 241 11.80 11.58 -15.20
C LEU A 241 10.73 11.96 -16.24
N GLU A 242 10.38 13.25 -16.32
CA GLU A 242 9.49 13.80 -17.36
C GLU A 242 10.12 13.70 -18.75
N GLU A 243 11.40 14.06 -18.91
CA GLU A 243 12.14 13.96 -20.18
C GLU A 243 12.19 12.51 -20.70
N GLN A 244 12.36 11.54 -19.80
CA GLN A 244 12.33 10.12 -20.15
C GLN A 244 10.91 9.57 -20.41
N GLY A 245 9.87 10.36 -20.12
CA GLY A 245 8.47 9.92 -20.18
C GLY A 245 8.09 8.89 -19.10
N TRP A 246 8.87 8.86 -18.01
CA TRP A 246 8.69 7.99 -16.84
C TRP A 246 7.84 8.63 -15.75
N PHE A 247 7.72 9.96 -15.72
CA PHE A 247 6.81 10.67 -14.83
C PHE A 247 5.41 10.74 -15.46
N TYR A 248 4.46 9.95 -14.97
CA TYR A 248 3.14 9.80 -15.60
C TYR A 248 2.11 10.79 -15.03
N ALA A 249 2.00 10.88 -13.71
CA ALA A 249 1.08 11.80 -13.05
C ALA A 249 1.70 12.33 -11.76
N ASP A 250 1.25 13.51 -11.34
CA ASP A 250 1.78 14.28 -10.22
C ASP A 250 0.72 14.47 -9.12
N GLY A 251 1.14 14.78 -7.90
CA GLY A 251 0.26 15.25 -6.84
C GLY A 251 -0.72 14.21 -6.29
N THR A 252 -0.35 12.93 -6.30
CA THR A 252 -1.02 11.88 -5.49
C THR A 252 -0.35 11.78 -4.13
N ARG A 253 -1.08 11.55 -3.04
CA ARG A 253 -0.50 11.46 -1.69
C ARG A 253 -0.03 10.04 -1.37
N ASN A 254 -0.95 9.12 -1.20
CA ASN A 254 -0.72 7.73 -0.89
C ASN A 254 -1.66 6.87 -1.73
N ALA A 255 -1.44 6.92 -3.05
CA ALA A 255 -2.18 6.11 -4.02
C ALA A 255 -1.82 4.64 -3.83
N TYR A 256 -2.44 3.99 -2.84
CA TYR A 256 -1.99 2.69 -2.38
C TYR A 256 -2.29 1.61 -3.42
N ASP A 257 -3.35 1.72 -4.22
CA ASP A 257 -3.64 0.71 -5.24
C ASP A 257 -4.03 1.33 -6.58
N LEU A 258 -3.72 0.61 -7.65
CA LEU A 258 -3.90 1.05 -9.04
C LEU A 258 -4.58 -0.05 -9.85
N ALA A 259 -5.50 0.32 -10.74
CA ALA A 259 -6.17 -0.63 -11.61
C ALA A 259 -6.51 -0.03 -12.98
N PHE A 260 -6.29 -0.80 -14.04
CA PHE A 260 -6.82 -0.48 -15.37
C PHE A 260 -8.26 -0.96 -15.51
N ALA A 261 -9.12 -0.08 -16.00
CA ALA A 261 -10.43 -0.46 -16.50
C ALA A 261 -10.32 -1.10 -17.90
N PRO A 262 -11.31 -1.90 -18.35
CA PRO A 262 -11.27 -2.56 -19.66
C PRO A 262 -11.16 -1.63 -20.87
N ASN A 263 -11.48 -0.34 -20.71
CA ASN A 263 -11.34 0.68 -21.74
C ASN A 263 -9.94 1.32 -21.77
N GLY A 264 -9.02 0.91 -20.89
CA GLY A 264 -7.66 1.43 -20.80
C GLY A 264 -7.49 2.62 -19.84
N ASP A 265 -8.54 3.06 -19.16
CA ASP A 265 -8.43 4.09 -18.14
C ASP A 265 -7.71 3.57 -16.90
N LEU A 266 -6.71 4.30 -16.41
CA LEU A 266 -6.02 3.99 -15.16
C LEU A 266 -6.74 4.68 -14.00
N PHE A 267 -7.08 3.92 -12.97
CA PHE A 267 -7.63 4.43 -11.72
C PHE A 267 -6.68 4.18 -10.56
N GLY A 268 -6.65 5.09 -9.59
CA GLY A 268 -5.95 4.92 -8.33
C GLY A 268 -6.80 5.36 -7.15
N VAL A 269 -6.72 4.62 -6.04
CA VAL A 269 -7.31 5.03 -4.77
C VAL A 269 -6.25 5.67 -3.90
N ASP A 270 -6.51 6.88 -3.44
CA ASP A 270 -5.53 7.72 -2.74
C ASP A 270 -6.02 8.03 -1.33
N ASN A 271 -5.21 7.68 -0.32
CA ASN A 271 -5.56 7.93 1.06
C ASN A 271 -5.38 9.42 1.40
N GLY A 272 -6.41 10.01 2.00
CA GLY A 272 -6.35 11.32 2.59
C GLY A 272 -5.47 11.36 3.85
N PRO A 273 -5.13 12.57 4.33
CA PRO A 273 -4.40 12.76 5.58
C PRO A 273 -5.27 12.42 6.79
N ASP A 274 -4.64 12.25 7.95
CA ASP A 274 -5.29 12.08 9.26
C ASP A 274 -5.89 13.41 9.76
N ALA A 275 -6.71 14.07 8.93
CA ALA A 275 -7.20 15.43 9.16
C ALA A 275 -8.59 15.72 8.56
N ASP A 276 -9.56 14.80 8.69
CA ASP A 276 -10.97 14.93 8.23
C ASP A 276 -11.14 15.38 6.76
N TYR A 277 -10.14 15.10 5.91
CA TYR A 277 -10.23 15.26 4.46
C TYR A 277 -10.67 13.95 3.79
N PRO A 278 -11.30 14.02 2.60
CA PRO A 278 -11.73 12.82 1.91
C PRO A 278 -10.54 12.01 1.37
N ASP A 279 -10.67 10.69 1.38
CA ASP A 279 -9.95 9.83 0.44
C ASP A 279 -10.42 10.10 -1.00
N GLU A 280 -9.59 9.76 -1.99
CA GLU A 280 -9.90 10.00 -3.40
C GLU A 280 -9.94 8.72 -4.24
N LEU A 281 -10.78 8.73 -5.27
CA LEU A 281 -10.70 7.82 -6.40
C LEU A 281 -10.37 8.65 -7.64
N ASN A 282 -9.17 8.48 -8.16
CA ASN A 282 -8.61 9.30 -9.21
C ASN A 282 -8.60 8.54 -10.55
N TRP A 283 -9.14 9.16 -11.60
CA TRP A 283 -8.88 8.76 -12.98
C TRP A 283 -7.54 9.35 -13.41
N LEU A 284 -6.49 8.54 -13.26
CA LEU A 284 -5.10 8.89 -13.51
C LEU A 284 -4.83 9.01 -15.01
N ARG A 285 -4.14 10.09 -15.38
CA ARG A 285 -3.93 10.51 -16.77
C ARG A 285 -2.58 11.18 -16.90
N ALA A 286 -1.91 10.90 -18.00
CA ALA A 286 -0.59 11.44 -18.32
C ALA A 286 -0.53 12.97 -18.19
N GLY A 287 0.49 13.47 -17.50
CA GLY A 287 0.79 14.89 -17.33
C GLY A 287 -0.23 15.67 -16.50
N ARG A 288 -1.08 14.99 -15.72
CA ARG A 288 -2.03 15.64 -14.80
C ARG A 288 -1.50 15.66 -13.38
N HIS A 289 -1.89 16.70 -12.64
CA HIS A 289 -1.61 16.89 -11.23
C HIS A 289 -2.91 16.70 -10.43
N TYR A 290 -2.88 15.88 -9.37
CA TYR A 290 -4.07 15.44 -8.63
C TYR A 290 -4.38 16.25 -7.38
N GLY A 291 -3.45 17.09 -6.93
CA GLY A 291 -3.77 18.20 -6.03
C GLY A 291 -2.80 18.31 -4.87
N PHE A 292 -2.34 17.19 -4.33
CA PHE A 292 -1.33 17.18 -3.28
C PHE A 292 -0.03 17.86 -3.75
N PRO A 293 0.68 18.62 -2.90
CA PRO A 293 0.39 18.97 -1.51
C PRO A 293 -0.54 20.18 -1.36
N TRP A 294 -1.11 20.72 -2.43
CA TRP A 294 -1.87 21.97 -2.40
C TRP A 294 -3.35 21.79 -2.07
N ARG A 295 -3.89 20.60 -2.31
CA ARG A 295 -5.31 20.27 -2.14
C ARG A 295 -5.49 18.83 -1.66
N PHE A 296 -6.58 18.61 -0.94
CA PHE A 296 -7.12 17.30 -0.62
C PHE A 296 -8.57 17.23 -1.12
N GLY A 297 -8.81 16.44 -2.16
CA GLY A 297 -10.07 16.45 -2.89
C GLY A 297 -10.36 17.84 -3.44
N LEU A 298 -11.51 18.38 -3.03
CA LEU A 298 -11.96 19.70 -3.45
C LEU A 298 -11.51 20.82 -2.53
N TYR A 299 -10.81 20.52 -1.44
CA TYR A 299 -10.44 21.48 -0.41
C TYR A 299 -8.99 21.94 -0.60
N ASP A 300 -8.77 23.24 -0.41
CA ASP A 300 -7.41 23.77 -0.40
C ASP A 300 -6.71 23.39 0.90
N ASN A 301 -5.45 22.98 0.78
CA ASN A 301 -4.63 22.61 1.93
C ASN A 301 -4.11 23.86 2.65
N PRO A 302 -4.32 24.02 3.97
CA PRO A 302 -3.73 25.11 4.74
C PRO A 302 -2.21 25.24 4.60
N GLN A 303 -1.49 24.15 4.32
CA GLN A 303 -0.03 24.14 4.08
C GLN A 303 0.43 24.86 2.79
N GLN A 304 -0.52 25.37 1.98
CA GLN A 304 -0.20 26.17 0.80
C GLN A 304 0.26 27.60 1.11
N PHE A 305 0.02 28.08 2.33
CA PHE A 305 0.40 29.43 2.76
C PHE A 305 1.75 29.40 3.50
N PRO A 306 2.63 30.39 3.26
CA PRO A 306 3.74 30.63 4.17
C PRO A 306 3.18 31.13 5.50
N ASP A 307 3.56 30.47 6.61
CA ASP A 307 3.21 30.87 7.97
C ASP A 307 3.53 32.36 8.27
#